data_AF-B3T9A9-F1
#
_entry.id   AF-B3T9A9-F1
#
_cell.length_a   1.000
_cell.length_b   1.000
_cell.length_c   1.000
_cell.angle_alpha   90.00
_cell.angle_beta   90.00
_cell.angle_gamma   90.00
#
_symmetry.space_group_name_H-M   'P 1'
#
loop_
_entity.id
_entity.type
_entity.pdbx_description
1 polymer ?
#
loop_
_entity_poly.entity_id
_entity_poly.type
_entity_poly.pdbx_seq_one_letter_code
_entity_poly.pdbx_strand_id
1 'polypeptide(L)'
;MFEKLGNAFSKAAKSFSEKDLNEKDIDDVLSELEISLLESDVATEVIDSIKSDLSTKLVGSRVNKKEIEDFVKKSLTENISSMFDDAGSVDILSNIKSKTDPQDPYLILFVGINGTGKTTTIAKIANLLQKNKISVVVAAADTFRAGAIEQLREHINKLNLKLIAQNYGSDPAAVAHDALLYAKSHKVDCVLIDSAGRMQTNKNLMEQIAKISKVVSPDLKIFVGDSLAGNDAVSQAREFHKHTTFDGAILTKGDADARGGAALSIVAVTKKPVIYVGTGQGYDDLELFSKEIFLETVFGKPEPIAEPVPEPVPEPVPEPIAEPEPVPEPIAEPEPVPEPVPEPVPEPVPEPVPEPVPEPVPEPVTAKTYDTETKPSEKIPEFFLEKKKELHTQSEPEPVPEPTAEPEPTAEPEPTAEPEPVPEPAAEPEPVPEPAAEPETEPEPDIKEPSSDPFEGIKTGDIEDFAELFDTSSPSSDKEAFEMAKKIRKWISDGRPK
;
A
#
# COMPACT_ATOMS: atom_id res chain seq x y z
N MET A 1 -7.80 22.66 -9.20
CA MET A 1 -7.14 21.86 -8.15
C MET A 1 -6.34 22.82 -7.28
N PHE A 2 -6.30 22.67 -5.96
CA PHE A 2 -5.37 23.37 -5.03
C PHE A 2 -5.49 24.91 -4.86
N GLU A 3 -6.57 25.53 -5.33
CA GLU A 3 -6.73 27.01 -5.32
C GLU A 3 -6.73 27.62 -3.91
N LYS A 4 -7.31 26.93 -2.91
CA LYS A 4 -7.36 27.46 -1.54
C LYS A 4 -5.98 27.58 -0.92
N LEU A 5 -5.14 26.57 -1.12
CA LEU A 5 -3.76 26.56 -0.64
C LEU A 5 -2.95 27.71 -1.28
N GLY A 6 -3.12 27.92 -2.59
CA GLY A 6 -2.46 29.04 -3.26
C GLY A 6 -2.92 30.42 -2.77
N ASN A 7 -4.22 30.57 -2.53
CA ASN A 7 -4.78 31.80 -1.95
C ASN A 7 -4.25 32.07 -0.54
N ALA A 8 -4.09 31.04 0.29
CA ALA A 8 -3.53 31.14 1.64
C ALA A 8 -2.11 31.72 1.59
N PHE A 9 -1.24 31.16 0.74
CA PHE A 9 0.14 31.64 0.60
C PHE A 9 0.22 33.03 -0.02
N SER A 10 -0.58 33.32 -1.05
CA SER A 10 -0.62 34.66 -1.66
C SER A 10 -1.07 35.72 -0.66
N LYS A 11 -2.08 35.42 0.15
CA LYS A 11 -2.58 36.33 1.19
C LYS A 11 -1.50 36.60 2.24
N ALA A 12 -0.83 35.57 2.73
CA ALA A 12 0.26 35.73 3.68
C ALA A 12 1.40 36.59 3.11
N ALA A 13 1.84 36.32 1.88
CA ALA A 13 2.89 37.10 1.22
C ALA A 13 2.53 38.60 1.10
N LYS A 14 1.26 38.92 0.78
CA LYS A 14 0.77 40.30 0.76
C LYS A 14 0.74 40.92 2.16
N SER A 15 0.23 40.21 3.16
CA SER A 15 0.17 40.70 4.54
C SER A 15 1.57 41.06 5.09
N PHE A 16 2.60 40.29 4.74
CA PHE A 16 4.00 40.61 5.10
C PHE A 16 4.52 41.89 4.43
N SER A 17 4.05 42.24 3.23
CA SER A 17 4.47 43.47 2.54
C SER A 17 3.86 44.75 3.13
N GLU A 18 2.66 44.62 3.75
CA GLU A 18 1.90 45.75 4.30
C GLU A 18 2.29 46.08 5.75
N LYS A 19 2.74 45.10 6.53
CA LYS A 19 3.14 45.27 7.94
C LYS A 19 4.62 45.57 8.13
N ASP A 20 5.00 46.00 9.33
CA ASP A 20 6.42 46.13 9.69
C ASP A 20 7.00 44.77 10.08
N LEU A 21 8.27 44.49 9.73
CA LEU A 21 8.93 43.21 10.05
C LEU A 21 9.44 43.17 11.50
N ASN A 22 8.61 43.56 12.45
CA ASN A 22 8.88 43.33 13.86
C ASN A 22 8.30 41.97 14.30
N GLU A 23 8.80 41.45 15.41
CA GLU A 23 8.47 40.10 15.90
C GLU A 23 6.96 39.88 16.10
N LYS A 24 6.25 40.91 16.58
CA LYS A 24 4.81 40.86 16.83
C LYS A 24 4.00 40.82 15.52
N ASP A 25 4.31 41.70 14.58
CA ASP A 25 3.59 41.75 13.31
C ASP A 25 3.82 40.48 12.47
N ILE A 26 5.03 39.90 12.55
CA ILE A 26 5.35 38.61 11.94
C ILE A 26 4.48 37.51 12.55
N ASP A 27 4.39 37.43 13.87
CA ASP A 27 3.58 36.42 14.57
C ASP A 27 2.08 36.52 14.23
N ASP A 28 1.56 37.75 14.11
CA ASP A 28 0.17 37.98 13.70
C ASP A 28 -0.09 37.45 12.27
N VAL A 29 0.83 37.65 11.33
CA VAL A 29 0.70 37.15 9.94
C VAL A 29 0.87 35.63 9.89
N LEU A 30 1.79 35.06 10.66
CA LEU A 30 1.99 33.62 10.76
C LEU A 30 0.77 32.90 11.37
N SER A 31 0.09 33.53 12.31
CA SER A 31 -1.17 33.03 12.89
C SER A 31 -2.32 33.05 11.88
N GLU A 32 -2.39 34.09 11.04
CA GLU A 32 -3.37 34.14 9.94
C GLU A 32 -3.08 33.10 8.85
N LEU A 33 -1.79 32.89 8.54
CA LEU A 33 -1.35 31.84 7.62
C LEU A 33 -1.73 30.45 8.18
N GLU A 34 -1.50 30.20 9.46
CA GLU A 34 -1.88 28.94 10.12
C GLU A 34 -3.37 28.61 9.93
N ILE A 35 -4.25 29.56 10.22
CA ILE A 35 -5.70 29.38 10.03
C ILE A 35 -6.01 29.03 8.58
N SER A 36 -5.40 29.75 7.63
CA SER A 36 -5.64 29.54 6.20
C SER A 36 -5.13 28.17 5.70
N LEU A 37 -4.03 27.67 6.28
CA LEU A 37 -3.47 26.36 5.97
C LEU A 37 -4.29 25.23 6.60
N LEU A 38 -4.81 25.41 7.83
CA LEU A 38 -5.74 24.48 8.46
C LEU A 38 -7.03 24.33 7.63
N GLU A 39 -7.58 25.44 7.12
CA GLU A 39 -8.75 25.44 6.21
C GLU A 39 -8.48 24.75 4.86
N SER A 40 -7.20 24.61 4.49
CA SER A 40 -6.74 23.91 3.29
C SER A 40 -6.37 22.45 3.54
N ASP A 41 -6.71 21.90 4.72
CA ASP A 41 -6.37 20.55 5.20
C ASP A 41 -4.85 20.26 5.20
N VAL A 42 -4.05 21.27 5.53
CA VAL A 42 -2.63 21.05 5.80
C VAL A 42 -2.47 20.56 7.23
N ALA A 43 -1.71 19.50 7.44
CA ALA A 43 -1.47 18.94 8.76
C ALA A 43 -0.69 19.91 9.66
N THR A 44 -1.06 19.96 10.94
CA THR A 44 -0.49 20.90 11.91
C THR A 44 1.04 20.86 11.95
N GLU A 45 1.65 19.68 11.89
CA GLU A 45 3.13 19.59 11.94
C GLU A 45 3.80 20.20 10.71
N VAL A 46 3.11 20.20 9.57
CA VAL A 46 3.58 20.85 8.33
C VAL A 46 3.45 22.37 8.47
N ILE A 47 2.34 22.83 9.03
CA ILE A 47 2.13 24.26 9.32
C ILE A 47 3.21 24.77 10.27
N ASP A 48 3.47 24.05 11.35
CA ASP A 48 4.50 24.41 12.34
C ASP A 48 5.88 24.47 11.69
N SER A 49 6.21 23.51 10.82
CA SER A 49 7.45 23.51 10.05
C SER A 49 7.56 24.72 9.12
N ILE A 50 6.49 25.09 8.42
CA ILE A 50 6.45 26.26 7.55
C ILE A 50 6.61 27.55 8.35
N LYS A 51 5.88 27.70 9.47
CA LYS A 51 5.96 28.88 10.34
C LYS A 51 7.36 29.06 10.91
N SER A 52 7.96 27.97 11.39
CA SER A 52 9.30 27.99 11.97
C SER A 52 10.37 28.41 10.95
N ASP A 53 10.31 27.85 9.73
CA ASP A 53 11.23 28.20 8.64
C ASP A 53 11.08 29.68 8.22
N LEU A 54 9.83 30.14 8.03
CA LEU A 54 9.57 31.53 7.69
C LEU A 54 9.98 32.51 8.77
N SER A 55 9.65 32.23 10.04
CA SER A 55 10.05 33.08 11.17
C SER A 55 11.55 33.25 11.23
N THR A 56 12.29 32.15 11.10
CA THR A 56 13.77 32.16 11.10
C THR A 56 14.36 32.98 9.95
N LYS A 57 13.74 32.92 8.76
CA LYS A 57 14.19 33.68 7.57
C LYS A 57 13.83 35.16 7.62
N LEU A 58 12.72 35.52 8.26
CA LEU A 58 12.18 36.89 8.28
C LEU A 58 12.68 37.72 9.47
N VAL A 59 12.81 37.11 10.65
CA VAL A 59 13.24 37.81 11.87
C VAL A 59 14.68 38.31 11.69
N GLY A 60 14.86 39.64 11.77
CA GLY A 60 16.17 40.29 11.61
C GLY A 60 16.62 40.49 10.16
N SER A 61 15.81 40.07 9.18
CA SER A 61 16.08 40.32 7.76
C SER A 61 15.89 41.79 7.40
N ARG A 62 16.75 42.33 6.51
CA ARG A 62 16.66 43.71 5.99
C ARG A 62 16.07 43.73 4.58
N VAL A 63 15.02 42.93 4.34
CA VAL A 63 14.37 42.87 3.03
C VAL A 63 13.63 44.17 2.76
N ASN A 64 13.77 44.72 1.55
CA ASN A 64 13.05 45.91 1.14
C ASN A 64 11.54 45.62 1.08
N LYS A 65 10.67 46.53 1.56
CA LYS A 65 9.21 46.30 1.55
C LYS A 65 8.64 45.91 0.18
N LYS A 66 9.26 46.37 -0.91
CA LYS A 66 8.86 46.04 -2.28
C LYS A 66 9.23 44.61 -2.71
N GLU A 67 10.17 43.96 -2.02
CA GLU A 67 10.71 42.64 -2.35
C GLU A 67 10.25 41.57 -1.34
N ILE A 68 9.61 41.95 -0.24
CA ILE A 68 9.15 41.03 0.81
C ILE A 68 8.16 40.01 0.25
N GLU A 69 7.20 40.42 -0.57
CA GLU A 69 6.19 39.50 -1.12
C GLU A 69 6.86 38.38 -1.93
N ASP A 70 7.79 38.73 -2.82
CA ASP A 70 8.54 37.78 -3.64
C ASP A 70 9.48 36.91 -2.80
N PHE A 71 10.13 37.50 -1.79
CA PHE A 71 10.97 36.77 -0.85
C PHE A 71 10.18 35.70 -0.07
N VAL A 72 8.98 36.05 0.42
CA VAL A 72 8.10 35.12 1.16
C VAL A 72 7.60 34.01 0.23
N LYS A 73 7.12 34.36 -0.98
CA LYS A 73 6.70 33.36 -1.97
C LYS A 73 7.82 32.40 -2.30
N LYS A 74 9.00 32.92 -2.64
CA LYS A 74 10.18 32.11 -2.95
C LYS A 74 10.57 31.20 -1.78
N SER A 75 10.59 31.73 -0.56
CA SER A 75 10.91 30.95 0.64
C SER A 75 9.92 29.81 0.87
N LEU A 76 8.62 30.06 0.69
CA LEU A 76 7.57 29.05 0.79
C LEU A 76 7.69 27.99 -0.32
N THR A 77 7.89 28.41 -1.56
CA THR A 77 8.08 27.51 -2.71
C THR A 77 9.30 26.61 -2.52
N GLU A 78 10.43 27.17 -2.07
CA GLU A 78 11.64 26.40 -1.78
C GLU A 78 11.43 25.40 -0.65
N ASN A 79 10.76 25.83 0.44
CA ASN A 79 10.44 24.96 1.57
C ASN A 79 9.59 23.76 1.11
N ILE A 80 8.49 24.01 0.39
CA ILE A 80 7.60 22.96 -0.09
C ILE A 80 8.29 22.08 -1.14
N SER A 81 9.05 22.67 -2.07
CA SER A 81 9.83 21.90 -3.05
C SER A 81 10.77 20.93 -2.36
N SER A 82 11.50 21.40 -1.32
CA SER A 82 12.42 20.53 -0.57
C SER A 82 11.71 19.34 0.09
N MET A 83 10.47 19.51 0.57
CA MET A 83 9.68 18.40 1.12
C MET A 83 9.36 17.33 0.08
N PHE A 84 9.07 17.73 -1.17
CA PHE A 84 8.86 16.78 -2.27
C PHE A 84 10.17 16.13 -2.72
N ASP A 85 11.27 16.87 -2.75
CA ASP A 85 12.59 16.36 -3.10
C ASP A 85 13.08 15.29 -2.10
N ASP A 86 12.91 15.55 -0.81
CA ASP A 86 13.28 14.64 0.28
C ASP A 86 12.48 13.32 0.22
N ALA A 87 11.25 13.35 -0.31
CA ALA A 87 10.44 12.15 -0.47
C ALA A 87 10.89 11.28 -1.65
N GLY A 88 11.67 11.84 -2.58
CA GLY A 88 12.15 11.15 -3.76
C GLY A 88 11.07 10.94 -4.82
N SER A 89 11.26 9.93 -5.67
CA SER A 89 10.36 9.63 -6.79
C SER A 89 10.25 8.13 -7.02
N VAL A 90 9.10 7.67 -7.50
CA VAL A 90 8.88 6.28 -7.91
C VAL A 90 8.39 6.27 -9.35
N ASP A 91 9.15 5.64 -10.25
CA ASP A 91 8.72 5.36 -11.61
C ASP A 91 8.30 3.89 -11.73
N ILE A 92 6.99 3.65 -11.67
CA ILE A 92 6.41 2.29 -11.74
C ILE A 92 6.79 1.60 -13.06
N LEU A 93 6.77 2.31 -14.20
CA LEU A 93 7.00 1.70 -15.51
C LEU A 93 8.46 1.28 -15.67
N SER A 94 9.39 2.15 -15.28
CA SER A 94 10.83 1.86 -15.34
C SER A 94 11.21 0.77 -14.34
N ASN A 95 10.64 0.79 -13.13
CA ASN A 95 10.91 -0.23 -12.12
C ASN A 95 10.45 -1.62 -12.57
N ILE A 96 9.25 -1.75 -13.16
CA ILE A 96 8.78 -3.03 -13.71
C ILE A 96 9.72 -3.50 -14.83
N LYS A 97 10.08 -2.62 -15.78
CA LYS A 97 10.96 -2.96 -16.90
C LYS A 97 12.39 -3.31 -16.50
N SER A 98 12.82 -2.92 -15.30
CA SER A 98 14.14 -3.29 -14.76
C SER A 98 14.23 -4.78 -14.36
N LYS A 99 13.09 -5.43 -14.11
CA LYS A 99 13.01 -6.87 -13.86
C LYS A 99 13.14 -7.61 -15.20
N THR A 100 14.30 -8.23 -15.42
CA THR A 100 14.61 -8.93 -16.69
C THR A 100 14.45 -10.45 -16.59
N ASP A 101 14.41 -11.01 -15.37
CA ASP A 101 14.15 -12.43 -15.15
C ASP A 101 12.64 -12.72 -15.21
N PRO A 102 12.15 -13.52 -16.17
CA PRO A 102 10.74 -13.90 -16.24
C PRO A 102 10.23 -14.70 -15.03
N GLN A 103 11.13 -15.18 -14.15
CA GLN A 103 10.79 -15.83 -12.88
C GLN A 103 10.72 -14.87 -11.68
N ASP A 104 10.97 -13.58 -11.91
CA ASP A 104 10.92 -12.50 -10.93
C ASP A 104 9.98 -11.38 -11.41
N PRO A 105 8.65 -11.62 -11.46
CA PRO A 105 7.69 -10.59 -11.82
C PRO A 105 7.72 -9.44 -10.80
N TYR A 106 7.32 -8.24 -11.20
CA TYR A 106 7.24 -7.08 -10.30
C TYR A 106 5.92 -7.09 -9.52
N LEU A 107 5.97 -7.07 -8.18
CA LEU A 107 4.79 -7.13 -7.31
C LEU A 107 4.44 -5.76 -6.73
N ILE A 108 3.20 -5.33 -6.94
CA ILE A 108 2.67 -4.09 -6.38
C ILE A 108 1.52 -4.40 -5.42
N LEU A 109 1.70 -4.07 -4.14
CA LEU A 109 0.68 -4.20 -3.11
C LEU A 109 -0.01 -2.87 -2.87
N PHE A 110 -1.33 -2.82 -3.08
CA PHE A 110 -2.13 -1.63 -2.81
C PHE A 110 -2.78 -1.75 -1.44
N VAL A 111 -2.60 -0.71 -0.62
CA VAL A 111 -3.16 -0.59 0.73
C VAL A 111 -3.92 0.73 0.87
N GLY A 112 -4.70 0.88 1.94
CA GLY A 112 -5.51 2.08 2.19
C GLY A 112 -6.93 1.68 2.56
N ILE A 113 -7.78 2.64 2.91
CA ILE A 113 -9.08 2.32 3.51
C ILE A 113 -10.18 2.05 2.46
N ASN A 114 -11.40 1.80 2.93
CA ASN A 114 -12.58 1.52 2.12
C ASN A 114 -13.09 2.85 1.59
N GLY A 115 -13.57 2.86 0.34
CA GLY A 115 -14.13 4.08 -0.26
C GLY A 115 -13.09 5.09 -0.76
N THR A 116 -11.78 4.84 -0.59
CA THR A 116 -10.71 5.70 -1.16
C THR A 116 -10.43 5.43 -2.63
N GLY A 117 -11.15 4.50 -3.28
CA GLY A 117 -10.98 4.20 -4.70
C GLY A 117 -9.83 3.23 -5.03
N LYS A 118 -9.36 2.41 -4.08
CA LYS A 118 -8.29 1.41 -4.27
C LYS A 118 -8.55 0.43 -5.43
N THR A 119 -9.67 -0.29 -5.42
CA THR A 119 -10.05 -1.23 -6.50
C THR A 119 -10.10 -0.55 -7.88
N THR A 120 -10.68 0.65 -7.97
CA THR A 120 -10.70 1.44 -9.22
C THR A 120 -9.29 1.88 -9.63
N THR A 121 -8.45 2.28 -8.68
CA THR A 121 -7.05 2.67 -8.93
C THR A 121 -6.24 1.52 -9.47
N ILE A 122 -6.42 0.31 -8.95
CA ILE A 122 -5.78 -0.91 -9.47
C ILE A 122 -6.18 -1.16 -10.92
N ALA A 123 -7.46 -0.98 -11.26
CA ALA A 123 -7.92 -1.09 -12.64
C ALA A 123 -7.30 -0.02 -13.55
N LYS A 124 -7.18 1.23 -13.08
CA LYS A 124 -6.49 2.32 -13.82
C LYS A 124 -5.01 2.01 -14.04
N ILE A 125 -4.31 1.55 -13.01
CA ILE A 125 -2.91 1.13 -13.13
C ILE A 125 -2.79 -0.05 -14.09
N ALA A 126 -3.65 -1.06 -14.00
CA ALA A 126 -3.65 -2.19 -14.92
C ALA A 126 -3.84 -1.76 -16.39
N ASN A 127 -4.74 -0.81 -16.65
CA ASN A 127 -4.92 -0.19 -17.96
C ASN A 127 -3.68 0.59 -18.42
N LEU A 128 -3.07 1.40 -17.55
CA LEU A 128 -1.83 2.13 -17.82
C LEU A 128 -0.69 1.17 -18.20
N LEU A 129 -0.51 0.08 -17.45
CA LEU A 129 0.50 -0.95 -17.71
C LEU A 129 0.25 -1.65 -19.07
N GLN A 130 -0.99 -2.03 -19.37
CA GLN A 130 -1.35 -2.62 -20.67
C GLN A 130 -1.04 -1.69 -21.85
N LYS A 131 -1.37 -0.39 -21.72
CA LYS A 131 -1.05 0.62 -22.75
C LYS A 131 0.46 0.71 -22.99
N ASN A 132 1.26 0.47 -21.96
CA ASN A 132 2.72 0.42 -22.00
C ASN A 132 3.30 -0.96 -22.33
N LYS A 133 2.47 -1.90 -22.82
CA LYS A 133 2.86 -3.26 -23.22
C LYS A 133 3.44 -4.12 -22.09
N ILE A 134 3.06 -3.83 -20.85
CA ILE A 134 3.39 -4.63 -19.67
C ILE A 134 2.23 -5.59 -19.43
N SER A 135 2.54 -6.89 -19.35
CA SER A 135 1.56 -7.93 -19.03
C SER A 135 1.25 -7.94 -17.53
N VAL A 136 -0.03 -8.12 -17.18
CA VAL A 136 -0.53 -7.95 -15.82
C VAL A 136 -1.43 -9.12 -15.40
N VAL A 137 -1.26 -9.58 -14.17
CA VAL A 137 -2.23 -10.40 -13.44
C VAL A 137 -2.63 -9.69 -12.15
N VAL A 138 -3.88 -9.84 -11.73
CA VAL A 138 -4.42 -9.15 -10.55
C VAL A 138 -4.86 -10.17 -9.50
N ALA A 139 -4.54 -9.92 -8.23
CA ALA A 139 -4.93 -10.73 -7.09
C ALA A 139 -6.01 -10.03 -6.27
N ALA A 140 -7.16 -10.69 -6.07
CA ALA A 140 -8.25 -10.22 -5.22
C ALA A 140 -8.01 -10.61 -3.76
N ALA A 141 -7.10 -9.91 -3.07
CA ALA A 141 -6.73 -10.21 -1.69
C ALA A 141 -7.69 -9.58 -0.64
N ASP A 142 -8.68 -8.78 -1.04
CA ASP A 142 -9.85 -8.45 -0.20
C ASP A 142 -10.82 -9.65 -0.15
N THR A 143 -10.45 -10.70 0.58
CA THR A 143 -11.19 -11.98 0.60
C THR A 143 -12.48 -11.95 1.43
N PHE A 144 -12.70 -10.88 2.21
CA PHE A 144 -13.84 -10.74 3.12
C PHE A 144 -14.97 -9.88 2.57
N ARG A 145 -14.81 -9.25 1.41
CA ARG A 145 -15.86 -8.41 0.81
C ARG A 145 -16.22 -8.96 -0.55
N ALA A 146 -17.24 -9.83 -0.60
CA ALA A 146 -17.71 -10.45 -1.84
C ALA A 146 -18.00 -9.42 -2.95
N GLY A 147 -18.63 -8.28 -2.59
CA GLY A 147 -18.88 -7.20 -3.53
C GLY A 147 -17.60 -6.51 -4.05
N ALA A 148 -16.54 -6.43 -3.25
CA ALA A 148 -15.25 -5.88 -3.70
C ALA A 148 -14.57 -6.82 -4.70
N ILE A 149 -14.60 -8.14 -4.44
CA ILE A 149 -14.09 -9.16 -5.37
C ILE A 149 -14.85 -9.08 -6.70
N GLU A 150 -16.18 -8.98 -6.66
CA GLU A 150 -16.99 -8.90 -7.88
C GLU A 150 -16.75 -7.59 -8.64
N GLN A 151 -16.66 -6.46 -7.94
CA GLN A 151 -16.31 -5.18 -8.55
C GLN A 151 -14.94 -5.24 -9.24
N LEU A 152 -13.93 -5.81 -8.58
CA LEU A 152 -12.61 -6.00 -9.18
C LEU A 152 -12.71 -6.94 -10.40
N ARG A 153 -13.44 -8.04 -10.29
CA ARG A 153 -13.69 -8.98 -11.39
C ARG A 153 -14.31 -8.31 -12.61
N GLU A 154 -15.30 -7.44 -12.43
CA GLU A 154 -15.87 -6.67 -13.54
C GLU A 154 -14.83 -5.79 -14.24
N HIS A 155 -14.00 -5.06 -13.49
CA HIS A 155 -12.95 -4.23 -14.06
C HIS A 155 -11.92 -5.07 -14.83
N ILE A 156 -11.44 -6.15 -14.23
CA ILE A 156 -10.41 -7.02 -14.81
C ILE A 156 -10.93 -7.75 -16.05
N ASN A 157 -12.21 -8.17 -16.06
CA ASN A 157 -12.87 -8.73 -17.24
C ASN A 157 -13.00 -7.68 -18.36
N LYS A 158 -13.40 -6.45 -18.04
CA LYS A 158 -13.48 -5.34 -19.03
C LYS A 158 -12.12 -5.04 -19.67
N LEU A 159 -11.03 -5.22 -18.92
CA LEU A 159 -9.65 -5.06 -19.40
C LEU A 159 -9.09 -6.33 -20.06
N ASN A 160 -9.85 -7.44 -20.14
CA ASN A 160 -9.39 -8.75 -20.62
C ASN A 160 -8.12 -9.26 -19.92
N LEU A 161 -8.02 -9.03 -18.60
CA LEU A 161 -6.90 -9.44 -17.78
C LEU A 161 -7.23 -10.70 -16.96
N LYS A 162 -6.20 -11.37 -16.44
CA LYS A 162 -6.38 -12.49 -15.52
C LYS A 162 -6.62 -11.98 -14.10
N LEU A 163 -7.73 -12.41 -13.49
CA LEU A 163 -7.95 -12.31 -12.04
C LEU A 163 -7.61 -13.63 -11.35
N ILE A 164 -6.90 -13.55 -10.23
CA ILE A 164 -6.69 -14.62 -9.27
C ILE A 164 -7.50 -14.27 -8.03
N ALA A 165 -8.45 -15.15 -7.71
CA ALA A 165 -9.34 -15.01 -6.55
C ALA A 165 -9.62 -16.42 -6.01
N GLN A 166 -9.73 -16.53 -4.69
CA GLN A 166 -10.15 -17.75 -4.01
C GLN A 166 -11.57 -17.58 -3.45
N ASN A 167 -12.06 -18.59 -2.71
CA ASN A 167 -13.35 -18.55 -2.06
C ASN A 167 -13.41 -17.42 -1.01
N TYR A 168 -14.61 -16.96 -0.72
CA TYR A 168 -14.85 -15.97 0.33
C TYR A 168 -14.27 -16.44 1.68
N GLY A 169 -13.62 -15.53 2.42
CA GLY A 169 -12.99 -15.81 3.70
C GLY A 169 -11.65 -16.56 3.61
N SER A 170 -11.11 -16.78 2.40
CA SER A 170 -9.78 -17.38 2.22
C SER A 170 -8.67 -16.45 2.74
N ASP A 171 -7.47 -16.99 2.93
CA ASP A 171 -6.32 -16.21 3.37
C ASP A 171 -5.83 -15.23 2.27
N PRO A 172 -5.82 -13.90 2.50
CA PRO A 172 -5.33 -12.92 1.53
C PRO A 172 -3.92 -13.19 1.00
N ALA A 173 -3.03 -13.68 1.87
CA ALA A 173 -1.65 -13.98 1.51
C ALA A 173 -1.55 -15.18 0.56
N ALA A 174 -2.44 -16.16 0.69
CA ALA A 174 -2.52 -17.30 -0.23
C ALA A 174 -2.96 -16.84 -1.64
N VAL A 175 -3.94 -15.93 -1.74
CA VAL A 175 -4.37 -15.36 -3.03
C VAL A 175 -3.22 -14.61 -3.72
N ALA A 176 -2.47 -13.80 -2.97
CA ALA A 176 -1.31 -13.09 -3.50
C ALA A 176 -0.21 -14.06 -3.97
N HIS A 177 0.05 -15.12 -3.20
CA HIS A 177 1.03 -16.15 -3.55
C HIS A 177 0.62 -16.93 -4.81
N ASP A 178 -0.64 -17.30 -4.95
CA ASP A 178 -1.15 -17.96 -6.16
C ASP A 178 -1.01 -17.08 -7.40
N ALA A 179 -1.20 -15.77 -7.25
CA ALA A 179 -0.98 -14.81 -8.33
C ALA A 179 0.50 -14.69 -8.73
N LEU A 180 1.40 -14.74 -7.75
CA LEU A 180 2.85 -14.83 -7.99
C LEU A 180 3.21 -16.11 -8.77
N LEU A 181 2.71 -17.27 -8.36
CA LEU A 181 2.95 -18.54 -9.07
C LEU A 181 2.38 -18.52 -10.50
N TYR A 182 1.18 -17.94 -10.67
CA TYR A 182 0.60 -17.75 -11.99
C TYR A 182 1.49 -16.87 -12.87
N ALA A 183 1.95 -15.74 -12.35
CA ALA A 183 2.81 -14.82 -13.09
C ALA A 183 4.13 -15.49 -13.53
N LYS A 184 4.78 -16.24 -12.63
CA LYS A 184 6.02 -16.98 -12.94
C LYS A 184 5.82 -18.05 -14.01
N SER A 185 4.72 -18.81 -13.93
CA SER A 185 4.42 -19.88 -14.89
C SER A 185 4.01 -19.35 -16.27
N HIS A 186 3.39 -18.17 -16.32
CA HIS A 186 2.89 -17.55 -17.56
C HIS A 186 3.80 -16.42 -18.07
N LYS A 187 4.94 -16.16 -17.39
CA LYS A 187 5.90 -15.09 -17.71
C LYS A 187 5.21 -13.72 -17.80
N VAL A 188 4.37 -13.42 -16.82
CA VAL A 188 3.68 -12.13 -16.69
C VAL A 188 4.61 -11.15 -15.99
N ASP A 189 4.70 -9.92 -16.49
CA ASP A 189 5.68 -8.92 -16.01
C ASP A 189 5.32 -8.38 -14.62
N CYS A 190 4.03 -8.22 -14.30
CA CYS A 190 3.58 -7.56 -13.08
C CYS A 190 2.37 -8.23 -12.42
N VAL A 191 2.39 -8.27 -11.09
CA VAL A 191 1.27 -8.69 -10.23
C VAL A 191 0.75 -7.48 -9.45
N LEU A 192 -0.54 -7.17 -9.59
CA LEU A 192 -1.21 -6.15 -8.78
C LEU A 192 -2.05 -6.82 -7.69
N ILE A 193 -1.87 -6.43 -6.42
CA ILE A 193 -2.54 -7.06 -5.28
C ILE A 193 -3.50 -6.06 -4.64
N ASP A 194 -4.81 -6.34 -4.70
CA ASP A 194 -5.86 -5.53 -4.03
C ASP A 194 -6.06 -6.03 -2.61
N SER A 195 -5.56 -5.30 -1.60
CA SER A 195 -5.78 -5.65 -0.20
C SER A 195 -7.16 -5.21 0.30
N ALA A 196 -7.59 -5.78 1.42
CA ALA A 196 -8.74 -5.23 2.15
C ALA A 196 -8.49 -3.77 2.59
N GLY A 197 -9.59 -2.99 2.74
CA GLY A 197 -9.53 -1.57 3.08
C GLY A 197 -10.17 -1.15 4.42
N ARG A 198 -10.28 -2.01 5.43
CA ARG A 198 -10.93 -1.59 6.68
C ARG A 198 -10.04 -0.66 7.52
N MET A 199 -10.42 0.58 7.83
CA MET A 199 -9.74 1.30 8.93
C MET A 199 -10.65 2.17 9.80
N GLN A 200 -10.95 1.62 10.98
CA GLN A 200 -10.97 2.25 12.29
C GLN A 200 -10.24 1.23 13.19
N THR A 201 -9.03 1.56 13.67
CA THR A 201 -8.22 0.79 14.67
C THR A 201 -8.09 -0.74 14.52
N ASN A 202 -8.28 -1.31 13.33
CA ASN A 202 -8.33 -2.75 13.16
C ASN A 202 -6.92 -3.37 13.00
N LYS A 203 -6.33 -3.82 14.13
CA LYS A 203 -5.06 -4.56 14.16
C LYS A 203 -5.03 -5.74 13.17
N ASN A 204 -6.16 -6.42 13.00
CA ASN A 204 -6.25 -7.59 12.12
C ASN A 204 -5.99 -7.21 10.65
N LEU A 205 -6.40 -6.03 10.18
CA LEU A 205 -6.07 -5.59 8.81
C LEU A 205 -4.56 -5.43 8.65
N MET A 206 -3.91 -4.74 9.60
CA MET A 206 -2.47 -4.49 9.52
C MET A 206 -1.68 -5.78 9.59
N GLU A 207 -2.11 -6.75 10.40
CA GLU A 207 -1.55 -8.10 10.45
C GLU A 207 -1.73 -8.84 9.12
N GLN A 208 -2.89 -8.73 8.47
CA GLN A 208 -3.12 -9.31 7.15
C GLN A 208 -2.20 -8.71 6.08
N ILE A 209 -2.03 -7.39 6.07
CA ILE A 209 -1.13 -6.71 5.12
C ILE A 209 0.33 -7.08 5.40
N ALA A 210 0.74 -7.15 6.67
CA ALA A 210 2.05 -7.61 7.06
C ALA A 210 2.29 -9.07 6.64
N LYS A 211 1.28 -9.93 6.76
CA LYS A 211 1.33 -11.32 6.31
C LYS A 211 1.49 -11.42 4.79
N ILE A 212 0.72 -10.66 4.00
CA ILE A 212 0.92 -10.58 2.54
C ILE A 212 2.36 -10.15 2.24
N SER A 213 2.83 -9.09 2.88
CA SER A 213 4.18 -8.56 2.69
C SER A 213 5.27 -9.60 2.99
N LYS A 214 5.09 -10.40 4.04
CA LYS A 214 6.01 -11.49 4.40
C LYS A 214 5.99 -12.65 3.41
N VAL A 215 4.80 -13.02 2.90
CA VAL A 215 4.63 -14.21 2.05
C VAL A 215 5.11 -13.96 0.63
N VAL A 216 4.82 -12.78 0.05
CA VAL A 216 5.16 -12.49 -1.36
C VAL A 216 6.25 -11.45 -1.54
N SER A 217 6.67 -10.75 -0.48
CA SER A 217 7.71 -9.70 -0.52
C SER A 217 7.52 -8.70 -1.68
N PRO A 218 6.44 -7.88 -1.67
CA PRO A 218 6.16 -6.94 -2.75
C PRO A 218 7.32 -5.98 -3.02
N ASP A 219 7.63 -5.72 -4.30
CA ASP A 219 8.64 -4.75 -4.71
C ASP A 219 8.20 -3.30 -4.45
N LEU A 220 6.89 -3.05 -4.47
CA LEU A 220 6.31 -1.73 -4.24
C LEU A 220 5.01 -1.83 -3.44
N LYS A 221 4.92 -1.05 -2.36
CA LYS A 221 3.69 -0.86 -1.58
C LYS A 221 3.15 0.53 -1.84
N ILE A 222 1.89 0.63 -2.26
CA ILE A 222 1.23 1.89 -2.59
C ILE A 222 0.07 2.13 -1.64
N PHE A 223 0.08 3.25 -0.95
CA PHE A 223 -1.08 3.74 -0.21
C PHE A 223 -2.05 4.46 -1.16
N VAL A 224 -3.33 4.09 -1.15
CA VAL A 224 -4.39 4.76 -1.91
C VAL A 224 -5.28 5.56 -0.97
N GLY A 225 -5.16 6.89 -1.03
CA GLY A 225 -5.88 7.85 -0.21
C GLY A 225 -6.91 8.65 -1.00
N ASP A 226 -7.92 9.16 -0.31
CA ASP A 226 -8.91 10.09 -0.85
C ASP A 226 -8.45 11.54 -0.60
N SER A 227 -8.23 12.34 -1.63
CA SER A 227 -7.81 13.73 -1.47
C SER A 227 -8.89 14.59 -0.78
N LEU A 228 -10.17 14.25 -0.92
CA LEU A 228 -11.28 14.99 -0.32
C LEU A 228 -11.41 14.75 1.19
N ALA A 229 -10.82 13.67 1.70
CA ALA A 229 -10.83 13.35 3.11
C ALA A 229 -9.89 14.25 3.94
N GLY A 230 -9.02 15.05 3.29
CA GLY A 230 -8.19 16.04 3.97
C GLY A 230 -7.31 15.41 5.05
N ASN A 231 -7.40 15.93 6.28
CA ASN A 231 -6.63 15.45 7.43
C ASN A 231 -6.91 13.98 7.82
N ASP A 232 -8.08 13.43 7.46
CA ASP A 232 -8.35 12.00 7.68
C ASP A 232 -7.44 11.14 6.80
N ALA A 233 -7.21 11.54 5.54
CA ALA A 233 -6.29 10.84 4.64
C ALA A 233 -4.85 10.90 5.17
N VAL A 234 -4.45 12.03 5.76
CA VAL A 234 -3.13 12.19 6.39
C VAL A 234 -2.98 11.26 7.60
N SER A 235 -4.00 11.21 8.45
CA SER A 235 -4.01 10.33 9.63
C SER A 235 -3.95 8.85 9.22
N GLN A 236 -4.68 8.48 8.17
CA GLN A 236 -4.64 7.13 7.60
C GLN A 236 -3.26 6.82 7.03
N ALA A 237 -2.70 7.70 6.21
CA ALA A 237 -1.37 7.52 5.63
C ALA A 237 -0.32 7.31 6.73
N ARG A 238 -0.37 8.09 7.81
CA ARG A 238 0.52 7.94 8.97
C ARG A 238 0.42 6.55 9.60
N GLU A 239 -0.81 6.08 9.84
CA GLU A 239 -1.04 4.79 10.48
C GLU A 239 -0.59 3.62 9.60
N PHE A 240 -0.94 3.64 8.30
CA PHE A 240 -0.43 2.64 7.35
C PHE A 240 1.08 2.69 7.23
N HIS A 241 1.68 3.88 7.20
CA HIS A 241 3.13 4.02 7.08
C HIS A 241 3.86 3.42 8.30
N LYS A 242 3.33 3.66 9.50
CA LYS A 242 3.86 3.11 10.75
C LYS A 242 3.83 1.57 10.79
N HIS A 243 2.78 0.95 10.26
CA HIS A 243 2.59 -0.50 10.34
C HIS A 243 3.12 -1.30 9.14
N THR A 244 3.08 -0.72 7.94
CA THR A 244 3.35 -1.43 6.67
C THR A 244 4.48 -0.82 5.87
N THR A 245 4.90 0.41 6.22
CA THR A 245 5.96 1.19 5.57
C THR A 245 5.82 1.15 4.04
N PHE A 246 4.77 1.79 3.52
CA PHE A 246 4.59 1.88 2.08
C PHE A 246 5.63 2.81 1.43
N ASP A 247 5.77 2.70 0.11
CA ASP A 247 6.85 3.30 -0.68
C ASP A 247 6.40 4.52 -1.49
N GLY A 248 5.10 4.65 -1.74
CA GLY A 248 4.50 5.84 -2.34
C GLY A 248 2.99 5.89 -2.16
N ALA A 249 2.39 7.01 -2.53
CA ALA A 249 0.95 7.24 -2.43
C ALA A 249 0.31 7.53 -3.78
N ILE A 250 -0.95 7.13 -3.95
CA ILE A 250 -1.83 7.58 -5.03
C ILE A 250 -3.04 8.26 -4.37
N LEU A 251 -3.34 9.48 -4.81
CA LEU A 251 -4.47 10.25 -4.30
C LEU A 251 -5.61 10.20 -5.30
N THR A 252 -6.78 9.74 -4.89
CA THR A 252 -7.97 9.72 -5.75
C THR A 252 -8.83 10.96 -5.54
N LYS A 253 -9.76 11.21 -6.48
CA LYS A 253 -10.70 12.34 -6.45
C LYS A 253 -10.01 13.72 -6.46
N GLY A 254 -8.82 13.79 -7.05
CA GLY A 254 -8.05 15.03 -7.19
C GLY A 254 -8.78 16.07 -8.03
N ASP A 255 -9.61 15.65 -8.98
CA ASP A 255 -10.47 16.51 -9.80
C ASP A 255 -11.43 17.37 -8.96
N ALA A 256 -11.87 16.87 -7.81
CA ALA A 256 -12.76 17.57 -6.90
C ALA A 256 -12.03 18.27 -5.74
N ASP A 257 -10.71 18.13 -5.63
CA ASP A 257 -9.93 18.70 -4.53
C ASP A 257 -9.47 20.14 -4.81
N ALA A 258 -10.23 21.10 -4.28
CA ALA A 258 -9.87 22.52 -4.29
C ALA A 258 -8.92 22.92 -3.14
N ARG A 259 -8.70 22.05 -2.15
CA ARG A 259 -7.92 22.34 -0.93
C ARG A 259 -6.45 22.01 -1.11
N GLY A 260 -6.12 20.79 -1.54
CA GLY A 260 -4.74 20.41 -1.88
C GLY A 260 -3.76 20.14 -0.74
N GLY A 261 -4.13 20.44 0.51
CA GLY A 261 -3.26 20.19 1.65
C GLY A 261 -2.99 18.71 1.91
N ALA A 262 -3.86 17.81 1.46
CA ALA A 262 -3.69 16.37 1.67
C ALA A 262 -2.41 15.84 1.00
N ALA A 263 -2.12 16.25 -0.24
CA ALA A 263 -0.92 15.79 -0.96
C ALA A 263 0.37 16.24 -0.25
N LEU A 264 0.46 17.54 0.04
CA LEU A 264 1.57 18.12 0.79
C LEU A 264 1.77 17.42 2.14
N SER A 265 0.67 17.23 2.87
CA SER A 265 0.70 16.66 4.22
C SER A 265 1.10 15.20 4.24
N ILE A 266 0.63 14.39 3.29
CA ILE A 266 1.02 12.99 3.17
C ILE A 266 2.52 12.88 2.88
N VAL A 267 3.04 13.69 1.95
CA VAL A 267 4.48 13.72 1.63
C VAL A 267 5.29 14.13 2.85
N ALA A 268 4.89 15.20 3.54
CA ALA A 268 5.62 15.72 4.67
C ALA A 268 5.65 14.75 5.86
N VAL A 269 4.52 14.09 6.16
CA VAL A 269 4.37 13.17 7.31
C VAL A 269 5.00 11.81 7.04
N THR A 270 4.89 11.29 5.82
CA THR A 270 5.35 9.92 5.50
C THR A 270 6.71 9.89 4.85
N LYS A 271 7.20 11.03 4.34
CA LYS A 271 8.43 11.12 3.53
C LYS A 271 8.41 10.17 2.34
N LYS A 272 7.21 9.94 1.78
CA LYS A 272 6.98 9.12 0.60
C LYS A 272 6.32 9.94 -0.50
N PRO A 273 6.68 9.72 -1.77
CA PRO A 273 6.19 10.54 -2.86
C PRO A 273 4.73 10.21 -3.18
N VAL A 274 3.99 11.21 -3.64
CA VAL A 274 2.75 10.99 -4.38
C VAL A 274 3.15 10.64 -5.81
N ILE A 275 2.72 9.46 -6.28
CA ILE A 275 3.08 8.93 -7.60
C ILE A 275 2.06 9.37 -8.64
N TYR A 276 0.78 9.16 -8.37
CA TYR A 276 -0.32 9.50 -9.27
C TYR A 276 -1.44 10.22 -8.53
N VAL A 277 -2.22 11.00 -9.30
CA VAL A 277 -3.48 11.59 -8.88
C VAL A 277 -4.59 11.10 -9.80
N GLY A 278 -5.65 10.55 -9.21
CA GLY A 278 -6.85 10.19 -9.94
C GLY A 278 -7.70 11.43 -10.21
N THR A 279 -7.96 11.71 -11.48
CA THR A 279 -8.62 12.94 -11.97
C THR A 279 -10.02 12.68 -12.53
N GLY A 280 -10.65 11.58 -12.13
CA GLY A 280 -11.98 11.18 -12.63
C GLY A 280 -12.30 9.70 -12.41
N GLN A 281 -13.25 9.17 -13.16
CA GLN A 281 -13.78 7.80 -12.99
C GLN A 281 -13.34 6.83 -14.09
N GLY A 282 -12.97 7.32 -15.26
CA GLY A 282 -12.49 6.53 -16.40
C GLY A 282 -11.12 5.90 -16.13
N TYR A 283 -10.79 4.87 -16.91
CA TYR A 283 -9.50 4.16 -16.77
C TYR A 283 -8.27 5.01 -17.11
N ASP A 284 -8.48 6.10 -17.85
CA ASP A 284 -7.45 7.04 -18.28
C ASP A 284 -7.36 8.27 -17.36
N ASP A 285 -8.27 8.38 -16.39
CA ASP A 285 -8.33 9.50 -15.46
C ASP A 285 -7.35 9.26 -14.29
N LEU A 286 -6.08 9.06 -14.63
CA LEU A 286 -4.97 8.85 -13.72
C LEU A 286 -3.74 9.59 -14.28
N GLU A 287 -3.32 10.63 -13.58
CA GLU A 287 -2.23 11.50 -14.01
C GLU A 287 -1.02 11.31 -13.11
N LEU A 288 0.17 11.33 -13.70
CA LEU A 288 1.41 11.33 -12.93
C LEU A 288 1.48 12.61 -12.11
N PHE A 289 1.76 12.50 -10.82
CA PHE A 289 1.93 13.67 -9.98
C PHE A 289 3.23 14.40 -10.33
N SER A 290 3.14 15.68 -10.67
CA SER A 290 4.30 16.56 -10.86
C SER A 290 4.33 17.60 -9.75
N LYS A 291 5.45 17.64 -9.02
CA LYS A 291 5.69 18.68 -8.03
C LYS A 291 5.75 20.06 -8.68
N GLU A 292 6.25 20.16 -9.92
CA GLU A 292 6.34 21.41 -10.67
C GLU A 292 4.94 21.95 -10.95
N ILE A 293 4.04 21.11 -11.49
CA ILE A 293 2.64 21.50 -11.74
C ILE A 293 1.95 21.86 -10.43
N PHE A 294 2.20 21.10 -9.35
CA PHE A 294 1.66 21.40 -8.03
C PHE A 294 2.12 22.78 -7.54
N LEU A 295 3.43 23.06 -7.55
CA LEU A 295 4.00 24.33 -7.12
C LEU A 295 3.54 25.50 -8.00
N GLU A 296 3.47 25.32 -9.32
CA GLU A 296 2.95 26.33 -10.24
C GLU A 296 1.47 26.63 -9.99
N THR A 297 0.68 25.62 -9.65
CA THR A 297 -0.75 25.80 -9.34
C THR A 297 -0.94 26.54 -8.02
N VAL A 298 -0.09 26.25 -7.03
CA VAL A 298 -0.17 26.85 -5.68
C VAL A 298 0.42 28.27 -5.66
N PHE A 299 1.57 28.51 -6.29
CA PHE A 299 2.29 29.80 -6.20
C PHE A 299 2.21 30.67 -7.46
N GLY A 300 1.65 30.13 -8.55
CA GLY A 300 1.75 30.72 -9.89
C GLY A 300 3.02 30.25 -10.61
N LYS A 301 3.09 30.49 -11.92
CA LYS A 301 4.33 30.22 -12.67
C LYS A 301 5.45 31.09 -12.09
N PRO A 302 6.64 30.51 -11.79
CA PRO A 302 7.80 31.35 -11.53
C PRO A 302 7.99 32.24 -12.74
N GLU A 303 8.06 33.57 -12.55
CA GLU A 303 8.49 34.42 -13.64
C GLU A 303 9.85 33.89 -14.11
N PRO A 304 10.06 33.71 -15.42
CA PRO A 304 11.34 33.27 -15.91
C PRO A 304 12.37 34.24 -15.35
N ILE A 305 13.27 33.73 -14.51
CA ILE A 305 14.45 34.46 -14.10
C ILE A 305 15.09 34.82 -15.43
N ALA A 306 15.06 36.11 -15.79
CA ALA A 306 15.74 36.57 -16.98
C ALA A 306 17.16 36.04 -16.84
N GLU A 307 17.55 35.09 -17.70
CA GLU A 307 18.95 34.75 -17.84
C GLU A 307 19.68 36.10 -17.96
N PRO A 308 20.77 36.33 -17.23
CA PRO A 308 21.52 37.56 -17.38
C PRO A 308 21.83 37.69 -18.87
N VAL A 309 21.16 38.62 -19.53
CA VAL A 309 21.43 38.94 -20.93
C VAL A 309 22.93 39.20 -20.94
N PRO A 310 23.74 38.38 -21.63
CA PRO A 310 25.17 38.62 -21.65
C PRO A 310 25.34 40.07 -22.13
N GLU A 311 26.00 40.89 -21.31
CA GLU A 311 26.34 42.24 -21.72
C GLU A 311 26.98 42.15 -23.11
N PRO A 312 26.60 43.02 -24.06
CA PRO A 312 27.17 42.98 -25.39
C PRO A 312 28.69 43.07 -25.23
N VAL A 313 29.37 41.97 -25.54
CA VAL A 313 30.83 41.93 -25.57
C VAL A 313 31.24 43.08 -26.50
N PRO A 314 32.03 44.06 -26.04
CA PRO A 314 32.46 45.14 -26.91
C PRO A 314 33.15 44.51 -28.12
N GLU A 315 32.66 44.83 -29.32
CA GLU A 315 33.27 44.37 -30.56
C GLU A 315 34.78 44.66 -30.51
N PRO A 316 35.65 43.69 -30.82
CA PRO A 316 37.07 43.93 -30.83
C PRO A 316 37.36 45.02 -31.86
N VAL A 317 37.93 46.13 -31.39
CA VAL A 317 38.51 47.16 -32.27
C VAL A 317 39.55 46.44 -33.14
N PRO A 318 39.46 46.50 -34.48
CA PRO A 318 40.41 45.81 -35.34
C PRO A 318 41.81 46.38 -35.07
N GLU A 319 42.71 45.51 -34.62
CA GLU A 319 44.14 45.82 -34.55
C GLU A 319 44.66 46.13 -35.97
N PRO A 320 45.60 47.09 -36.12
CA PRO A 320 46.15 47.43 -37.42
C PRO A 320 46.90 46.22 -37.98
N ILE A 321 46.40 45.70 -39.11
CA ILE A 321 46.98 44.61 -39.87
C ILE A 321 48.42 44.98 -40.24
N ALA A 322 49.39 44.27 -39.66
CA ALA A 322 50.75 44.25 -40.17
C ALA A 322 50.74 43.53 -41.51
N GLU A 323 51.28 44.16 -42.56
CA GLU A 323 51.52 43.52 -43.86
C GLU A 323 52.42 42.29 -43.70
N PRO A 324 52.04 41.11 -44.23
CA PRO A 324 52.99 40.04 -44.46
C PRO A 324 53.27 39.87 -45.97
N GLU A 325 54.53 40.18 -46.30
CA GLU A 325 55.49 39.58 -47.25
C GLU A 325 55.04 38.84 -48.55
N PRO A 326 55.88 38.91 -49.62
CA PRO A 326 55.51 38.48 -50.96
C PRO A 326 55.35 36.95 -51.11
N VAL A 327 54.33 36.61 -51.90
CA VAL A 327 53.86 35.25 -52.25
C VAL A 327 54.96 34.43 -52.95
N PRO A 328 55.25 33.18 -52.53
CA PRO A 328 56.06 32.26 -53.32
C PRO A 328 55.25 31.62 -54.47
N GLU A 329 55.91 31.41 -55.60
CA GLU A 329 55.39 30.84 -56.86
C GLU A 329 54.72 29.46 -56.74
N PRO A 330 53.80 29.10 -57.66
CA PRO A 330 52.95 27.92 -57.52
C PRO A 330 53.75 26.62 -57.74
N ILE A 331 53.76 25.76 -56.72
CA ILE A 331 54.20 24.37 -56.85
C ILE A 331 53.06 23.57 -57.50
N ALA A 332 53.44 22.75 -58.48
CA ALA A 332 52.55 21.93 -59.30
C ALA A 332 51.61 21.02 -58.49
N GLU A 333 50.38 20.85 -59.01
CA GLU A 333 49.36 19.91 -58.49
C GLU A 333 49.94 18.49 -58.32
N PRO A 334 49.70 17.82 -57.18
CA PRO A 334 49.94 16.39 -57.10
C PRO A 334 48.85 15.63 -57.87
N GLU A 335 49.28 14.68 -58.69
CA GLU A 335 48.43 13.74 -59.44
C GLU A 335 47.46 12.96 -58.52
N PRO A 336 46.28 12.54 -59.01
CA PRO A 336 45.31 11.82 -58.20
C PRO A 336 45.84 10.47 -57.74
N VAL A 337 45.83 10.26 -56.42
CA VAL A 337 46.09 8.95 -55.80
C VAL A 337 44.97 7.98 -56.21
N PRO A 338 45.28 6.77 -56.69
CA PRO A 338 44.25 5.79 -57.08
C PRO A 338 43.44 5.31 -55.87
N GLU A 339 42.13 5.10 -56.07
CA GLU A 339 41.20 4.54 -55.09
C GLU A 339 41.74 3.21 -54.52
N PRO A 340 41.55 2.95 -53.21
CA PRO A 340 41.96 1.68 -52.61
C PRO A 340 41.12 0.52 -53.17
N VAL A 341 41.81 -0.47 -53.75
CA VAL A 341 41.25 -1.79 -54.08
C VAL A 341 40.78 -2.45 -52.79
N PRO A 342 39.55 -3.01 -52.72
CA PRO A 342 39.09 -3.70 -51.53
C PRO A 342 39.97 -4.92 -51.23
N GLU A 343 40.44 -5.00 -49.99
CA GLU A 343 41.13 -6.19 -49.46
C GLU A 343 40.19 -7.41 -49.50
N PRO A 344 40.70 -8.62 -49.81
CA PRO A 344 39.88 -9.83 -49.78
C PRO A 344 39.46 -10.14 -48.34
N VAL A 345 38.15 -10.20 -48.11
CA VAL A 345 37.55 -10.76 -46.89
C VAL A 345 38.06 -12.20 -46.71
N PRO A 346 38.61 -12.58 -45.55
CA PRO A 346 38.97 -13.97 -45.31
C PRO A 346 37.72 -14.86 -45.33
N GLU A 347 37.77 -15.93 -46.12
CA GLU A 347 36.72 -16.96 -46.14
C GLU A 347 36.53 -17.56 -44.73
N PRO A 348 35.28 -17.82 -44.30
CA PRO A 348 35.04 -18.48 -43.03
C PRO A 348 35.58 -19.91 -43.06
N VAL A 349 36.45 -20.22 -42.09
CA VAL A 349 36.86 -21.60 -41.79
C VAL A 349 35.61 -22.39 -41.38
N PRO A 350 35.33 -23.56 -41.99
CA PRO A 350 34.16 -24.35 -41.60
C PRO A 350 34.34 -24.88 -40.17
N GLU A 351 33.37 -24.57 -39.29
CA GLU A 351 33.21 -25.25 -38.01
C GLU A 351 32.94 -26.75 -38.23
N PRO A 352 33.46 -27.66 -37.39
CA PRO A 352 33.18 -29.08 -37.50
C PRO A 352 31.69 -29.35 -37.22
N VAL A 353 31.01 -29.92 -38.23
CA VAL A 353 29.65 -30.44 -38.13
C VAL A 353 29.64 -31.57 -37.08
N PRO A 354 28.78 -31.53 -36.05
CA PRO A 354 28.61 -32.66 -35.15
C PRO A 354 27.98 -33.85 -35.91
N GLU A 355 28.56 -35.04 -35.74
CA GLU A 355 28.04 -36.29 -36.30
C GLU A 355 26.60 -36.56 -35.81
N PRO A 356 25.71 -37.10 -36.66
CA PRO A 356 24.35 -37.42 -36.26
C PRO A 356 24.33 -38.60 -35.29
N VAL A 357 23.79 -38.38 -34.10
CA VAL A 357 23.38 -39.44 -33.17
C VAL A 357 22.22 -40.21 -33.82
N PRO A 358 22.24 -41.55 -33.87
CA PRO A 358 21.15 -42.32 -34.47
C PRO A 358 19.88 -42.23 -33.60
N GLU A 359 18.76 -41.85 -34.22
CA GLU A 359 17.42 -41.95 -33.65
C GLU A 359 17.06 -43.43 -33.38
N PRO A 360 16.36 -43.75 -32.27
CA PRO A 360 15.86 -45.09 -32.04
C PRO A 360 14.67 -45.40 -32.97
N VAL A 361 14.78 -46.53 -33.67
CA VAL A 361 13.75 -47.13 -34.52
C VAL A 361 12.52 -47.50 -33.68
N PRO A 362 11.28 -47.14 -34.07
CA PRO A 362 10.09 -47.64 -33.40
C PRO A 362 9.80 -49.10 -33.79
N GLU A 363 9.58 -49.95 -32.79
CA GLU A 363 9.11 -51.34 -32.96
C GLU A 363 7.70 -51.38 -33.58
N PRO A 364 7.37 -52.40 -34.39
CA PRO A 364 6.09 -52.48 -35.08
C PRO A 364 4.96 -52.89 -34.13
N VAL A 365 3.93 -52.05 -34.09
CA VAL A 365 2.65 -52.33 -33.43
C VAL A 365 1.89 -53.37 -34.25
N THR A 366 1.79 -54.60 -33.76
CA THR A 366 0.89 -55.61 -34.33
C THR A 366 -0.56 -55.29 -33.99
N ALA A 367 -1.35 -54.97 -35.02
CA ALA A 367 -2.80 -54.94 -34.95
C ALA A 367 -3.36 -56.35 -34.67
N LYS A 368 -4.22 -56.46 -33.67
CA LYS A 368 -5.17 -57.57 -33.56
C LYS A 368 -6.59 -57.02 -33.47
N THR A 369 -7.39 -57.53 -34.38
CA THR A 369 -8.82 -57.33 -34.60
C THR A 369 -9.64 -57.71 -33.38
N TYR A 370 -10.68 -56.91 -33.09
CA TYR A 370 -11.77 -57.26 -32.19
C TYR A 370 -12.80 -58.07 -32.96
N ASP A 371 -13.10 -59.28 -32.49
CA ASP A 371 -14.37 -59.96 -32.74
C ASP A 371 -15.09 -60.13 -31.40
N THR A 372 -16.35 -59.72 -31.40
CA THR A 372 -17.35 -59.83 -30.34
C THR A 372 -17.83 -61.26 -30.18
N GLU A 373 -18.00 -61.76 -28.94
CA GLU A 373 -19.20 -62.51 -28.49
C GLU A 373 -19.18 -62.89 -26.98
N THR A 374 -20.19 -62.38 -26.27
CA THR A 374 -21.03 -62.97 -25.19
C THR A 374 -20.47 -63.82 -24.02
N LYS A 375 -20.45 -63.18 -22.82
CA LYS A 375 -21.19 -63.50 -21.55
C LYS A 375 -20.78 -64.74 -20.67
N PRO A 376 -21.23 -64.85 -19.38
CA PRO A 376 -20.54 -64.40 -18.14
C PRO A 376 -20.27 -65.51 -17.08
N SER A 377 -19.36 -65.30 -16.11
CA SER A 377 -19.38 -66.03 -14.81
C SER A 377 -18.37 -65.49 -13.77
N GLU A 378 -18.93 -65.11 -12.60
CA GLU A 378 -18.50 -65.29 -11.21
C GLU A 378 -17.04 -65.66 -10.79
N LYS A 379 -16.67 -65.00 -9.67
CA LYS A 379 -15.91 -65.44 -8.46
C LYS A 379 -14.44 -65.01 -8.28
N ILE A 380 -14.25 -64.35 -7.13
CA ILE A 380 -13.02 -64.05 -6.37
C ILE A 380 -12.29 -65.37 -6.02
N PRO A 381 -10.96 -65.38 -5.76
CA PRO A 381 -10.48 -65.18 -4.37
C PRO A 381 -9.11 -64.47 -4.22
N GLU A 382 -8.90 -63.95 -3.00
CA GLU A 382 -7.60 -63.59 -2.37
C GLU A 382 -6.60 -64.76 -2.37
N PHE A 383 -5.28 -64.50 -2.36
CA PHE A 383 -4.35 -64.85 -1.25
C PHE A 383 -2.84 -64.65 -1.58
N PHE A 384 -2.13 -64.16 -0.56
CA PHE A 384 -0.74 -64.43 -0.10
C PHE A 384 0.49 -63.98 -0.92
N LEU A 385 1.35 -63.07 -0.41
CA LEU A 385 2.35 -63.15 0.69
C LEU A 385 3.66 -63.88 0.32
N GLU A 386 4.75 -63.17 0.63
CA GLU A 386 6.14 -63.59 0.89
C GLU A 386 7.04 -64.06 -0.25
N LYS A 387 8.14 -63.30 -0.47
CA LYS A 387 9.45 -63.71 0.09
C LYS A 387 10.54 -62.63 -0.06
N LYS A 388 11.18 -62.33 1.09
CA LYS A 388 12.53 -61.78 1.23
C LYS A 388 13.59 -62.76 0.71
N LYS A 389 14.73 -62.23 0.22
CA LYS A 389 16.13 -62.52 0.67
C LYS A 389 17.12 -61.75 -0.21
N GLU A 390 17.86 -60.78 0.36
CA GLU A 390 19.32 -60.85 0.70
C GLU A 390 20.22 -60.58 -0.54
N LEU A 391 21.27 -59.74 -0.56
CA LEU A 391 22.34 -59.47 0.41
C LEU A 391 23.22 -58.25 -0.05
N HIS A 392 23.70 -57.42 0.90
CA HIS A 392 25.09 -56.88 1.08
C HIS A 392 25.84 -56.05 -0.02
N THR A 393 26.73 -55.05 0.22
CA THR A 393 27.21 -54.20 1.35
C THR A 393 28.14 -53.10 0.75
N GLN A 394 28.61 -52.15 1.58
CA GLN A 394 29.60 -51.05 1.40
C GLN A 394 28.92 -49.68 1.21
N SER A 395 29.20 -48.62 1.98
CA SER A 395 30.40 -48.18 2.71
C SER A 395 30.05 -47.07 3.73
N GLU A 396 30.78 -47.01 4.85
CA GLU A 396 30.81 -45.95 5.89
C GLU A 396 31.55 -44.67 5.38
N PRO A 397 31.34 -43.44 5.93
CA PRO A 397 31.85 -43.11 7.27
C PRO A 397 31.13 -42.04 8.14
N GLU A 398 31.55 -42.04 9.41
CA GLU A 398 31.51 -41.07 10.54
C GLU A 398 30.27 -40.94 11.48
N PRO A 399 30.50 -40.81 12.82
CA PRO A 399 29.46 -40.91 13.83
C PRO A 399 28.84 -39.55 14.18
N VAL A 400 27.52 -39.47 14.13
CA VAL A 400 26.72 -38.39 14.71
C VAL A 400 26.05 -38.94 15.99
N PRO A 401 26.05 -38.22 17.12
CA PRO A 401 25.57 -38.72 18.41
C PRO A 401 24.06 -38.99 18.40
N GLU A 402 23.63 -40.02 19.13
CA GLU A 402 22.23 -40.42 19.32
C GLU A 402 21.37 -39.29 19.96
N PRO A 403 20.07 -39.21 19.61
CA PRO A 403 19.11 -38.39 20.31
C PRO A 403 18.65 -39.09 21.60
N THR A 404 18.82 -38.41 22.73
CA THR A 404 18.31 -38.81 24.04
C THR A 404 16.78 -38.90 24.03
N ALA A 405 16.25 -39.97 24.62
CA ALA A 405 14.82 -40.16 24.86
C ALA A 405 14.23 -39.02 25.73
N GLU A 406 13.03 -38.58 25.37
CA GLU A 406 12.19 -37.71 26.21
C GLU A 406 11.82 -38.41 27.53
N PRO A 407 11.95 -37.74 28.69
CA PRO A 407 11.40 -38.23 29.95
C PRO A 407 9.92 -37.82 30.12
N GLU A 408 9.14 -38.69 30.75
CA GLU A 408 7.76 -38.47 31.22
C GLU A 408 7.65 -37.23 32.14
N PRO A 409 6.50 -36.52 32.16
CA PRO A 409 6.34 -35.29 32.94
C PRO A 409 6.22 -35.57 34.44
N THR A 410 7.05 -34.89 35.23
CA THR A 410 7.08 -34.92 36.70
C THR A 410 6.17 -33.82 37.27
N ALA A 411 5.48 -34.12 38.37
CA ALA A 411 4.57 -33.21 39.07
C ALA A 411 5.29 -32.01 39.71
N GLU A 412 4.69 -30.82 39.60
CA GLU A 412 5.14 -29.58 40.24
C GLU A 412 4.65 -29.44 41.70
N PRO A 413 5.37 -28.66 42.55
CA PRO A 413 5.17 -28.62 44.00
C PRO A 413 4.16 -27.55 44.48
N GLU A 414 3.57 -27.81 45.65
CA GLU A 414 2.62 -26.95 46.36
C GLU A 414 3.23 -25.60 46.83
N PRO A 415 2.49 -24.48 46.76
CA PRO A 415 2.92 -23.21 47.34
C PRO A 415 2.50 -23.04 48.81
N THR A 416 3.35 -22.29 49.50
CA THR A 416 3.38 -22.01 50.95
C THR A 416 2.29 -21.04 51.41
N ALA A 417 1.91 -21.14 52.68
CA ALA A 417 0.84 -20.38 53.34
C ALA A 417 1.18 -18.91 53.67
N GLU A 418 0.16 -18.04 53.60
CA GLU A 418 0.09 -16.71 54.23
C GLU A 418 -1.17 -16.63 55.14
N PRO A 419 -1.22 -15.71 56.13
CA PRO A 419 -1.91 -15.94 57.41
C PRO A 419 -3.41 -15.52 57.48
N GLU A 420 -4.07 -16.07 58.49
CA GLU A 420 -5.51 -16.08 58.79
C GLU A 420 -6.19 -14.71 59.06
N PRO A 421 -7.50 -14.57 58.73
CA PRO A 421 -8.38 -13.55 59.32
C PRO A 421 -9.26 -14.07 60.48
N VAL A 422 -9.56 -13.15 61.39
CA VAL A 422 -10.32 -13.25 62.67
C VAL A 422 -11.82 -13.59 62.45
N PRO A 423 -12.52 -14.26 63.39
CA PRO A 423 -13.88 -14.75 63.17
C PRO A 423 -14.99 -13.77 63.62
N GLU A 424 -16.14 -13.81 62.94
CA GLU A 424 -17.43 -13.29 63.44
C GLU A 424 -18.43 -14.44 63.72
N PRO A 425 -19.39 -14.24 64.65
CA PRO A 425 -20.03 -15.32 65.39
C PRO A 425 -21.29 -15.93 64.74
N ALA A 426 -21.64 -17.10 65.30
CA ALA A 426 -22.61 -18.09 64.85
C ALA A 426 -24.09 -17.66 64.83
N ALA A 427 -24.85 -18.33 63.96
CA ALA A 427 -26.30 -18.30 63.86
C ALA A 427 -27.00 -19.09 64.99
N GLU A 428 -28.16 -18.59 65.44
CA GLU A 428 -29.14 -19.28 66.30
C GLU A 428 -30.10 -20.18 65.47
N PRO A 429 -30.74 -21.18 66.09
CA PRO A 429 -31.28 -22.34 65.36
C PRO A 429 -32.75 -22.19 64.90
N GLU A 430 -33.07 -22.93 63.84
CA GLU A 430 -34.40 -23.08 63.23
C GLU A 430 -35.45 -23.74 64.16
N PRO A 431 -36.74 -23.39 64.02
CA PRO A 431 -37.85 -24.26 64.40
C PRO A 431 -38.54 -24.94 63.19
N VAL A 432 -38.97 -26.18 63.44
CA VAL A 432 -39.51 -27.23 62.55
C VAL A 432 -40.95 -26.93 62.06
N PRO A 433 -41.41 -27.48 60.90
CA PRO A 433 -42.59 -27.00 60.18
C PRO A 433 -43.86 -27.86 60.39
N GLU A 434 -45.03 -27.29 60.02
CA GLU A 434 -46.21 -27.92 59.36
C GLU A 434 -47.40 -26.92 59.28
N PRO A 435 -48.43 -27.09 58.42
CA PRO A 435 -48.42 -27.42 56.99
C PRO A 435 -49.27 -26.43 56.13
N ALA A 436 -49.22 -26.63 54.82
CA ALA A 436 -49.71 -25.77 53.74
C ALA A 436 -51.21 -25.39 53.73
N ALA A 437 -51.48 -24.18 53.24
CA ALA A 437 -52.70 -23.81 52.50
C ALA A 437 -52.39 -22.65 51.53
N GLU A 438 -53.13 -22.65 50.41
CA GLU A 438 -52.97 -21.96 49.12
C GLU A 438 -53.09 -20.41 49.10
N PRO A 439 -52.74 -19.76 47.96
CA PRO A 439 -52.02 -18.48 47.92
C PRO A 439 -52.92 -17.27 47.64
N GLU A 440 -52.51 -16.09 48.09
CA GLU A 440 -52.71 -14.82 47.37
C GLU A 440 -51.82 -13.69 47.94
N THR A 441 -50.93 -13.20 47.07
CA THR A 441 -50.32 -11.85 46.97
C THR A 441 -49.91 -11.11 48.25
N GLU A 442 -48.59 -11.04 48.47
CA GLU A 442 -47.91 -10.08 49.35
C GLU A 442 -46.87 -9.24 48.56
N PRO A 443 -46.46 -8.07 49.10
CA PRO A 443 -46.02 -6.88 48.37
C PRO A 443 -44.54 -6.89 47.94
N GLU A 444 -44.21 -5.95 47.05
CA GLU A 444 -42.92 -5.76 46.37
C GLU A 444 -41.68 -5.77 47.28
N PRO A 445 -40.56 -6.38 46.85
CA PRO A 445 -39.23 -6.09 47.38
C PRO A 445 -38.56 -4.95 46.59
N ASP A 446 -37.81 -4.14 47.33
CA ASP A 446 -37.02 -2.96 46.92
C ASP A 446 -36.62 -2.88 45.44
N ILE A 447 -37.14 -1.85 44.77
CA ILE A 447 -36.66 -1.35 43.48
C ILE A 447 -35.27 -0.74 43.72
N LYS A 448 -34.19 -1.46 43.38
CA LYS A 448 -32.96 -0.80 42.96
C LYS A 448 -33.30 0.02 41.72
N GLU A 449 -32.94 1.31 41.73
CA GLU A 449 -33.12 2.22 40.60
C GLU A 449 -32.73 1.52 39.29
N PRO A 450 -33.55 1.61 38.22
CA PRO A 450 -33.19 1.02 36.93
C PRO A 450 -31.92 1.72 36.46
N SER A 451 -30.85 0.97 36.25
CA SER A 451 -29.60 1.57 35.80
C SER A 451 -29.82 2.29 34.48
N SER A 452 -29.21 3.47 34.39
CA SER A 452 -29.23 4.30 33.18
C SER A 452 -28.42 3.68 32.04
N ASP A 453 -27.63 2.64 32.31
CA ASP A 453 -26.84 1.94 31.30
C ASP A 453 -27.64 0.77 30.70
N PRO A 454 -28.09 0.87 29.43
CA PRO A 454 -28.84 -0.20 28.78
C PRO A 454 -28.08 -1.54 28.72
N PHE A 455 -26.75 -1.51 28.75
CA PHE A 455 -25.87 -2.68 28.63
C PHE A 455 -25.36 -3.22 29.97
N GLU A 456 -25.84 -2.69 31.10
CA GLU A 456 -25.42 -3.20 32.41
C GLU A 456 -25.66 -4.73 32.51
N GLY A 457 -24.63 -5.44 32.97
CA GLY A 457 -24.62 -6.90 33.09
C GLY A 457 -24.37 -7.67 31.78
N ILE A 458 -24.18 -6.99 30.64
CA ILE A 458 -23.77 -7.61 29.37
C ILE A 458 -22.25 -7.44 29.23
N LYS A 459 -21.52 -8.52 28.94
CA LYS A 459 -20.06 -8.43 28.73
C LYS A 459 -19.79 -7.73 27.40
N THR A 460 -18.73 -6.92 27.35
CA THR A 460 -18.30 -6.23 26.12
C THR A 460 -18.12 -7.19 24.94
N GLY A 461 -17.54 -8.37 25.17
CA GLY A 461 -17.41 -9.40 24.14
C GLY A 461 -18.75 -9.93 23.61
N ASP A 462 -19.79 -10.07 24.44
CA ASP A 462 -21.12 -10.51 23.97
C ASP A 462 -21.81 -9.42 23.12
N ILE A 463 -21.47 -8.13 23.33
CA ILE A 463 -21.95 -7.01 22.50
C ILE A 463 -21.25 -7.04 21.15
N GLU A 464 -19.94 -7.24 21.14
CA GLU A 464 -19.11 -7.33 19.93
C GLU A 464 -19.52 -8.53 19.08
N ASP A 465 -19.61 -9.73 19.67
CA ASP A 465 -20.01 -10.96 18.98
C ASP A 465 -21.43 -10.85 18.38
N PHE A 466 -22.38 -10.27 19.14
CA PHE A 466 -23.75 -10.07 18.65
C PHE A 466 -23.79 -9.05 17.50
N ALA A 467 -23.03 -7.96 17.62
CA ALA A 467 -22.96 -6.95 16.57
C ALA A 467 -22.31 -7.49 15.30
N GLU A 468 -21.32 -8.39 15.45
CA GLU A 468 -20.66 -9.09 14.35
C GLU A 468 -21.57 -10.11 13.67
N LEU A 469 -22.32 -10.91 14.45
CA LEU A 469 -23.16 -11.98 13.92
C LEU A 469 -24.43 -11.46 13.21
N PHE A 470 -25.01 -10.36 13.70
CA PHE A 470 -26.27 -9.82 13.19
C PHE A 470 -26.12 -8.50 12.42
N ASP A 471 -24.88 -8.08 12.11
CA ASP A 471 -24.55 -6.85 11.37
C ASP A 471 -25.27 -5.60 11.94
N THR A 472 -25.28 -5.48 13.27
CA THR A 472 -25.98 -4.37 13.93
C THR A 472 -25.04 -3.19 14.14
N SER A 473 -25.35 -2.05 13.51
CA SER A 473 -24.65 -0.79 13.75
C SER A 473 -24.87 -0.27 15.17
N SER A 474 -23.88 0.47 15.71
CA SER A 474 -24.00 1.11 17.02
C SER A 474 -25.28 1.95 17.13
N PRO A 475 -25.99 1.88 18.27
CA PRO A 475 -27.24 2.61 18.46
C PRO A 475 -26.98 4.12 18.43
N SER A 476 -27.82 4.86 17.73
CA SER A 476 -27.72 6.32 17.58
C SER A 476 -28.56 7.08 18.60
N SER A 477 -29.37 6.36 19.40
CA SER A 477 -30.19 6.90 20.48
C SER A 477 -30.33 5.92 21.64
N ASP A 478 -30.64 6.43 22.83
CA ASP A 478 -30.84 5.62 24.04
C ASP A 478 -31.91 4.54 23.83
N LYS A 479 -32.99 4.87 23.10
CA LYS A 479 -34.05 3.91 22.77
C LYS A 479 -33.55 2.74 21.92
N GLU A 480 -32.67 3.02 20.96
CA GLU A 480 -32.04 1.97 20.15
C GLU A 480 -31.06 1.13 20.98
N ALA A 481 -30.35 1.75 21.93
CA ALA A 481 -29.45 1.05 22.84
C ALA A 481 -30.18 0.07 23.76
N PHE A 482 -31.33 0.47 24.33
CA PHE A 482 -32.18 -0.42 25.14
C PHE A 482 -32.77 -1.59 24.32
N GLU A 483 -33.22 -1.34 23.09
CA GLU A 483 -33.72 -2.38 22.19
C GLU A 483 -32.60 -3.34 21.77
N MET A 484 -31.40 -2.83 21.49
CA MET A 484 -30.24 -3.64 21.18
C MET A 484 -29.83 -4.52 22.37
N ALA A 485 -29.73 -3.95 23.58
CA ALA A 485 -29.41 -4.70 24.79
C ALA A 485 -30.43 -5.81 25.08
N LYS A 486 -31.72 -5.59 24.79
CA LYS A 486 -32.77 -6.61 24.93
C LYS A 486 -32.57 -7.78 23.95
N LYS A 487 -32.16 -7.49 22.71
CA LYS A 487 -31.84 -8.52 21.71
C LYS A 487 -30.60 -9.33 22.10
N ILE A 488 -29.56 -8.67 22.60
CA ILE A 488 -28.33 -9.33 23.07
C ILE A 488 -28.63 -10.25 24.25
N ARG A 489 -29.40 -9.79 25.26
CA ARG A 489 -29.80 -10.63 26.41
C ARG A 489 -30.59 -11.87 25.97
N LYS A 490 -31.48 -11.71 24.98
CA LYS A 490 -32.23 -12.84 24.41
C LYS A 490 -31.30 -13.83 23.70
N TRP A 491 -30.36 -13.35 22.90
CA TRP A 491 -29.37 -14.19 22.21
C TRP A 491 -28.44 -14.95 23.18
N ILE A 492 -28.03 -14.31 24.28
CA ILE A 492 -27.27 -14.97 25.36
C ILE A 492 -28.14 -16.06 26.02
N SER A 493 -29.40 -15.74 26.34
CA SER A 493 -30.35 -16.69 26.95
C SER A 493 -30.67 -17.88 26.05
N ASP A 494 -30.65 -17.69 24.73
CA ASP A 494 -30.92 -18.73 23.73
C ASP A 494 -29.67 -19.59 23.46
N GLY A 495 -28.56 -19.39 24.20
CA GLY A 495 -27.41 -20.29 24.24
C GLY A 495 -26.25 -19.96 23.28
N ARG A 496 -26.16 -18.71 22.79
CA ARG A 496 -25.14 -18.26 21.82
C ARG A 496 -25.01 -19.21 20.61
N PRO A 497 -26.05 -19.36 19.78
CA PRO A 497 -25.95 -20.15 18.55
C PRO A 497 -24.83 -19.57 17.66
N LYS A 498 -23.93 -20.46 17.23
CA LYS A 498 -22.78 -20.16 16.36
C LYS A 498 -23.17 -19.69 14.97
#